data_AF-M0AJ78-F1
#
_entry.id   AF-M0AJ78-F1
#
_cell.length_a   1.000
_cell.length_b   1.000
_cell.length_c   1.000
_cell.angle_alpha   90.00
_cell.angle_beta   90.00
_cell.angle_gamma   90.00
#
_symmetry.space_group_name_H-M   'P 1'
#
loop_
_entity.id
_entity.type
_entity.pdbx_description
1 polymer ?
#
loop_
_entity_poly.entity_id
_entity_poly.type
_entity_poly.pdbx_seq_one_letter_code
_entity_poly.pdbx_strand_id
1 'polypeptide(L)'
;MSERVYPAADVGDETPTPLDELEAARERLEQATQRIEDHGSDAVTEAAEAYRNADDLLTEYVDRATGTGRENFQAYVELEGRFSTLVESLPDDLKARAAFDDALDAIDKRRLSESDFKRARDALEPAARYADLLDEREAAREALDDARTVAAKRRRELDDEIGERERLVELGTADLDAPVERLRDPIEHYNEAVREAFSAFLHETSARDVFTLLERSQWYPFVEFRRPPADLREYVQASADGEYTIPELLEFADYSRSKLEHYVESADVLKRRVATQQTYLDGIDAEPLTVEWPPGPAGALRRRVREYRPFVARVAGEETVDRLRAVRECTFEDEYDRLQTAAQAVVQLTPDEREQLASGALDAELEALRGEQAALEAALEIDDPV
;
A
#
# COMPACT_ATOMS: atom_id res chain seq x y z
N MET A 1 -26.38 -13.23 -21.30
CA MET A 1 -27.44 -12.80 -20.36
C MET A 1 -26.99 -13.18 -18.95
N SER A 2 -25.95 -12.50 -18.45
CA SER A 2 -25.50 -12.61 -17.07
C SER A 2 -25.92 -11.32 -16.39
N GLU A 3 -27.00 -11.40 -15.62
CA GLU A 3 -27.43 -10.37 -14.69
C GLU A 3 -26.32 -10.21 -13.64
N ARG A 4 -25.48 -9.18 -13.82
CA ARG A 4 -24.70 -8.62 -12.74
C ARG A 4 -25.66 -7.79 -11.91
N VAL A 5 -26.04 -8.34 -10.77
CA VAL A 5 -26.73 -7.62 -9.70
C VAL A 5 -25.80 -6.50 -9.25
N TYR A 6 -26.10 -5.27 -9.64
CA TYR A 6 -25.58 -4.09 -8.96
C TYR A 6 -26.04 -4.17 -7.51
N PRO A 7 -25.16 -4.01 -6.50
CA PRO A 7 -25.64 -3.80 -5.16
C PRO A 7 -26.43 -2.49 -5.19
N ALA A 8 -27.69 -2.60 -4.81
CA ALA A 8 -28.55 -1.45 -4.57
C ALA A 8 -27.86 -0.54 -3.55
N ALA A 9 -28.05 0.77 -3.74
CA ALA A 9 -27.66 1.81 -2.81
C ALA A 9 -27.88 1.36 -1.37
N ASP A 10 -26.79 1.35 -0.61
CA ASP A 10 -26.76 1.03 0.80
C ASP A 10 -27.53 2.10 1.57
N VAL A 11 -28.72 1.74 2.02
CA VAL A 11 -29.55 2.57 2.90
C VAL A 11 -29.33 2.03 4.31
N GLY A 12 -28.36 2.63 5.00
CA GLY A 12 -28.33 2.75 6.46
C GLY A 12 -28.10 1.47 7.25
N ASP A 13 -26.90 0.93 7.18
CA ASP A 13 -26.24 0.40 8.38
C ASP A 13 -25.19 1.44 8.75
N GLU A 14 -25.63 2.53 9.43
CA GLU A 14 -24.78 3.68 9.80
C GLU A 14 -23.76 3.24 10.84
N THR A 15 -22.74 2.52 10.38
CA THR A 15 -21.51 2.29 11.12
C THR A 15 -20.91 3.67 11.36
N PRO A 16 -20.62 4.04 12.61
CA PRO A 16 -20.03 5.34 12.92
C PRO A 16 -18.81 5.60 12.05
N THR A 17 -18.74 6.79 11.46
CA THR A 17 -17.54 7.17 10.72
C THR A 17 -16.39 7.45 11.71
N PRO A 18 -15.13 7.41 11.27
CA PRO A 18 -14.00 7.83 12.10
C PRO A 18 -14.14 9.25 12.68
N LEU A 19 -14.86 10.14 11.99
CA LEU A 19 -15.17 11.47 12.49
C LEU A 19 -16.19 11.40 13.64
N ASP A 20 -17.28 10.66 13.46
CA ASP A 20 -18.30 10.48 14.50
C ASP A 20 -17.72 9.85 15.77
N GLU A 21 -16.83 8.86 15.61
CA GLU A 21 -16.15 8.20 16.73
C GLU A 21 -15.24 9.16 17.50
N LEU A 22 -14.51 10.02 16.78
CA LEU A 22 -13.64 11.03 17.35
C LEU A 22 -14.43 12.10 18.12
N GLU A 23 -15.51 12.62 17.53
CA GLU A 23 -16.38 13.60 18.19
C GLU A 23 -17.06 13.00 19.43
N ALA A 24 -17.57 11.78 19.33
CA ALA A 24 -18.17 11.09 20.47
C ALA A 24 -17.17 10.78 21.58
N ALA A 25 -15.90 10.49 21.25
CA ALA A 25 -14.86 10.28 22.25
C ALA A 25 -14.51 11.56 23.01
N ARG A 26 -14.48 12.71 22.32
CA ARG A 26 -14.32 14.02 22.97
C ARG A 26 -15.44 14.32 23.94
N GLU A 27 -16.68 14.13 23.49
CA GLU A 27 -17.86 14.38 24.32
C GLU A 27 -17.83 13.50 25.58
N ARG A 28 -17.43 12.23 25.46
CA ARG A 28 -17.26 11.34 26.63
C ARG A 28 -16.22 11.85 27.62
N LEU A 29 -15.07 12.32 27.14
CA LEU A 29 -14.01 12.86 28.01
C LEU A 29 -14.45 14.16 28.69
N GLU A 30 -15.13 15.04 27.97
CA GLU A 30 -15.71 16.27 28.53
C GLU A 30 -16.72 15.94 29.63
N GLN A 31 -17.65 15.01 29.38
CA GLN A 31 -18.64 14.57 30.36
C GLN A 31 -17.98 13.94 31.60
N ALA A 32 -16.99 13.07 31.43
CA ALA A 32 -16.26 12.46 32.55
C ALA A 32 -15.52 13.51 33.39
N THR A 33 -14.90 14.50 32.74
CA THR A 33 -14.22 15.61 33.40
C THR A 33 -15.21 16.48 34.16
N GLN A 34 -16.35 16.84 33.57
CA GLN A 34 -17.39 17.63 34.22
C GLN A 34 -17.95 16.93 35.47
N ARG A 35 -18.17 15.61 35.42
CA ARG A 35 -18.62 14.84 36.60
C ARG A 35 -17.63 14.90 37.76
N ILE A 36 -16.32 14.92 37.47
CA ILE A 36 -15.29 15.09 38.50
C ILE A 36 -15.33 16.51 39.07
N GLU A 37 -15.44 17.52 38.20
CA GLU A 37 -15.51 18.93 38.60
C GLU A 37 -16.73 19.23 39.49
N ASP A 38 -17.89 18.64 39.19
CA ASP A 38 -19.13 18.78 39.98
C ASP A 38 -18.97 18.32 41.44
N HIS A 39 -18.01 17.42 41.69
CA HIS A 39 -17.68 16.94 43.03
C HIS A 39 -16.46 17.62 43.67
N GLY A 40 -15.75 18.44 42.90
CA GLY A 40 -14.47 19.07 43.24
C GLY A 40 -13.30 18.11 43.00
N SER A 41 -12.46 18.41 41.99
CA SER A 41 -11.42 17.50 41.50
C SER A 41 -10.47 17.00 42.60
N ASP A 42 -9.97 17.89 43.45
CA ASP A 42 -9.07 17.52 44.55
C ASP A 42 -9.77 16.59 45.54
N ALA A 43 -11.04 16.85 45.87
CA ALA A 43 -11.82 16.04 46.80
C ALA A 43 -12.15 14.65 46.22
N VAL A 44 -12.33 14.53 44.90
CA VAL A 44 -12.49 13.24 44.21
C VAL A 44 -11.18 12.45 44.27
N THR A 45 -10.05 13.09 43.98
CA THR A 45 -8.73 12.45 44.05
C THR A 45 -8.40 11.96 45.44
N GLU A 46 -8.58 12.79 46.47
CA GLU A 46 -8.33 12.39 47.87
C GLU A 46 -9.20 11.21 48.30
N ALA A 47 -10.50 11.22 47.95
CA ALA A 47 -11.41 10.13 48.28
C ALA A 47 -11.08 8.83 47.53
N ALA A 48 -10.70 8.93 46.27
CA ALA A 48 -10.27 7.79 45.45
C ALA A 48 -8.97 7.17 45.98
N GLU A 49 -7.98 8.00 46.36
CA GLU A 49 -6.73 7.53 46.96
C GLU A 49 -6.98 6.84 48.31
N ALA A 50 -7.80 7.45 49.16
CA ALA A 50 -8.20 6.84 50.42
C ALA A 50 -8.90 5.49 50.20
N TYR A 51 -9.82 5.41 49.24
CA TYR A 51 -10.51 4.17 48.87
C TYR A 51 -9.55 3.09 48.37
N ARG A 52 -8.66 3.42 47.41
CA ARG A 52 -7.68 2.47 46.87
C ARG A 52 -6.76 1.94 47.96
N ASN A 53 -6.27 2.80 48.84
CA ASN A 53 -5.46 2.38 50.00
C ASN A 53 -6.23 1.44 50.94
N ALA A 54 -7.52 1.71 51.19
CA ALA A 54 -8.37 0.86 52.02
C ALA A 54 -8.66 -0.50 51.35
N ASP A 55 -9.01 -0.53 50.06
CA ASP A 55 -9.26 -1.77 49.34
C ASP A 55 -7.99 -2.61 49.16
N ASP A 56 -6.83 -1.98 48.92
CA ASP A 56 -5.53 -2.66 48.85
C ASP A 56 -5.21 -3.36 50.18
N LEU A 57 -5.44 -2.71 51.32
CA LEU A 57 -5.28 -3.33 52.65
C LEU A 57 -6.22 -4.52 52.83
N LEU A 58 -7.49 -4.39 52.45
CA LEU A 58 -8.47 -5.49 52.55
C LEU A 58 -8.07 -6.66 51.65
N THR A 59 -7.61 -6.38 50.43
CA THR A 59 -7.16 -7.37 49.44
C THR A 59 -5.89 -8.08 49.89
N GLU A 60 -4.92 -7.35 50.44
CA GLU A 60 -3.67 -7.94 50.91
C GLU A 60 -3.91 -8.93 52.08
N TYR A 61 -4.86 -8.62 52.96
CA TYR A 61 -5.05 -9.34 54.22
C TYR A 61 -6.20 -10.37 54.22
N VAL A 62 -7.08 -10.40 53.22
CA VAL A 62 -8.25 -11.32 53.20
C VAL A 62 -7.84 -12.79 53.37
N ASP A 63 -6.80 -13.24 52.68
CA ASP A 63 -6.36 -14.64 52.77
C ASP A 63 -5.57 -14.91 54.06
N ARG A 64 -4.87 -13.89 54.56
CA ARG A 64 -3.96 -14.01 55.72
C ARG A 64 -4.72 -13.92 57.05
N ALA A 65 -5.82 -13.18 57.12
CA ALA A 65 -6.51 -12.85 58.35
C ALA A 65 -7.78 -13.69 58.62
N THR A 66 -8.21 -14.57 57.71
CA THR A 66 -9.51 -15.28 57.79
C THR A 66 -9.45 -16.74 58.28
N GLY A 67 -8.26 -17.34 58.47
CA GLY A 67 -8.14 -18.73 58.93
C GLY A 67 -7.95 -18.90 60.45
N THR A 68 -7.84 -20.15 60.91
CA THR A 68 -7.66 -20.50 62.33
C THR A 68 -6.19 -20.75 62.67
N GLY A 69 -5.48 -19.73 63.15
CA GLY A 69 -4.06 -19.87 63.53
C GLY A 69 -3.49 -18.63 64.22
N ARG A 70 -2.33 -18.78 64.88
CA ARG A 70 -1.64 -17.66 65.55
C ARG A 70 -1.14 -16.61 64.55
N GLU A 71 -0.66 -17.08 63.39
CA GLU A 71 -0.21 -16.21 62.29
C GLU A 71 -1.38 -15.39 61.72
N ASN A 72 -2.55 -16.01 61.58
CA ASN A 72 -3.73 -15.30 61.06
C ASN A 72 -4.28 -14.28 62.06
N PHE A 73 -4.21 -14.59 63.36
CA PHE A 73 -4.53 -13.61 64.40
C PHE A 73 -3.54 -12.43 64.40
N GLN A 74 -2.25 -12.69 64.16
CA GLN A 74 -1.26 -11.62 64.03
C GLN A 74 -1.53 -10.76 62.78
N ALA A 75 -1.85 -11.37 61.64
CA ALA A 75 -2.23 -10.65 60.42
C ALA A 75 -3.52 -9.82 60.61
N TYR A 76 -4.49 -10.34 61.36
CA TYR A 76 -5.69 -9.60 61.75
C TYR A 76 -5.37 -8.35 62.57
N VAL A 77 -4.60 -8.48 63.65
CA VAL A 77 -4.24 -7.32 64.52
C VAL A 77 -3.44 -6.28 63.73
N GLU A 78 -2.59 -6.73 62.80
CA GLU A 78 -1.85 -5.84 61.91
C GLU A 78 -2.78 -5.09 60.94
N LEU A 79 -3.72 -5.79 60.29
CA LEU A 79 -4.75 -5.17 59.45
C LEU A 79 -5.55 -4.14 60.23
N GLU A 80 -6.08 -4.51 61.41
CA GLU A 80 -6.88 -3.62 62.27
C GLU A 80 -6.09 -2.36 62.61
N GLY A 81 -4.83 -2.50 63.03
CA GLY A 81 -3.97 -1.35 63.36
C GLY A 81 -3.66 -0.47 62.15
N ARG A 82 -3.38 -1.06 60.98
CA ARG A 82 -3.12 -0.31 59.74
C ARG A 82 -4.38 0.40 59.24
N PHE A 83 -5.53 -0.28 59.26
CA PHE A 83 -6.80 0.27 58.80
C PHE A 83 -7.30 1.38 59.74
N SER A 84 -7.19 1.18 61.06
CA SER A 84 -7.45 2.23 62.05
C SER A 84 -6.54 3.46 61.84
N THR A 85 -5.24 3.25 61.62
CA THR A 85 -4.31 4.35 61.32
C THR A 85 -4.69 5.09 60.03
N LEU A 86 -5.07 4.35 58.98
CA LEU A 86 -5.54 4.94 57.72
C LEU A 86 -6.74 5.84 58.00
N VAL A 87 -7.78 5.31 58.63
CA VAL A 87 -9.03 6.00 58.97
C VAL A 87 -8.80 7.24 59.84
N GLU A 88 -7.94 7.16 60.86
CA GLU A 88 -7.59 8.30 61.73
C GLU A 88 -6.82 9.41 61.01
N SER A 89 -6.09 9.08 59.94
CA SER A 89 -5.30 10.04 59.16
C SER A 89 -6.10 10.76 58.08
N LEU A 90 -7.31 10.29 57.77
CA LEU A 90 -8.16 10.88 56.74
C LEU A 90 -8.71 12.25 57.18
N PRO A 91 -8.80 13.24 56.27
CA PRO A 91 -9.43 14.54 56.57
C PRO A 91 -10.90 14.39 57.01
N ASP A 92 -11.33 15.24 57.94
CA ASP A 92 -12.71 15.26 58.45
C ASP A 92 -13.73 15.64 57.36
N ASP A 93 -13.30 16.43 56.37
CA ASP A 93 -14.11 16.88 55.23
C ASP A 93 -14.00 15.98 54.00
N LEU A 94 -13.28 14.85 54.11
CA LEU A 94 -13.14 13.87 53.04
C LEU A 94 -14.52 13.38 52.58
N LYS A 95 -14.70 13.36 51.26
CA LYS A 95 -15.93 12.85 50.65
C LYS A 95 -16.13 11.39 51.02
N ALA A 96 -17.34 11.06 51.48
CA ALA A 96 -17.70 9.72 51.95
C ALA A 96 -16.84 9.18 53.11
N ARG A 97 -16.25 10.05 53.94
CA ARG A 97 -15.46 9.67 55.12
C ARG A 97 -16.13 8.59 56.00
N ALA A 98 -17.45 8.67 56.18
CA ALA A 98 -18.21 7.71 56.98
C ALA A 98 -18.12 6.26 56.46
N ALA A 99 -17.94 6.06 55.15
CA ALA A 99 -17.78 4.73 54.55
C ALA A 99 -16.54 4.00 55.10
N PHE A 100 -15.50 4.74 55.43
CA PHE A 100 -14.27 4.19 56.00
C PHE A 100 -14.44 3.81 57.47
N ASP A 101 -15.24 4.55 58.24
CA ASP A 101 -15.59 4.17 59.61
C ASP A 101 -16.47 2.92 59.62
N ASP A 102 -17.48 2.87 58.75
CA ASP A 102 -18.35 1.69 58.59
C ASP A 102 -17.56 0.44 58.16
N ALA A 103 -16.54 0.62 57.31
CA ALA A 103 -15.63 -0.45 56.91
C ALA A 103 -14.72 -0.90 58.06
N LEU A 104 -14.21 0.01 58.88
CA LEU A 104 -13.45 -0.30 60.09
C LEU A 104 -14.31 -1.08 61.10
N ASP A 105 -15.55 -0.65 61.33
CA ASP A 105 -16.51 -1.33 62.19
C ASP A 105 -16.85 -2.75 61.69
N ALA A 106 -16.89 -2.95 60.37
CA ALA A 106 -17.11 -4.27 59.79
C ALA A 106 -15.98 -5.24 60.14
N ILE A 107 -14.74 -4.75 60.25
CA ILE A 107 -13.55 -5.56 60.58
C ILE A 107 -13.14 -5.52 62.06
N ASP A 108 -13.71 -4.65 62.89
CA ASP A 108 -13.48 -4.62 64.35
C ASP A 108 -14.18 -5.81 65.04
N LYS A 109 -13.56 -6.99 64.96
CA LYS A 109 -14.05 -8.24 65.55
C LYS A 109 -12.92 -9.12 66.02
N ARG A 110 -13.17 -9.84 67.13
CA ARG A 110 -12.23 -10.85 67.68
C ARG A 110 -11.72 -11.91 66.69
N ARG A 111 -12.46 -12.18 65.61
CA ARG A 111 -12.08 -13.06 64.48
C ARG A 111 -12.77 -12.57 63.21
N LEU A 112 -12.01 -12.48 62.12
CA LEU A 112 -12.54 -12.17 60.79
C LEU A 112 -12.87 -13.42 59.99
N SER A 113 -13.90 -13.29 59.18
CA SER A 113 -14.24 -14.20 58.09
C SER A 113 -14.18 -13.46 56.75
N GLU A 114 -14.10 -14.20 55.64
CA GLU A 114 -14.22 -13.61 54.30
C GLU A 114 -15.50 -12.77 54.14
N SER A 115 -16.58 -13.15 54.86
CA SER A 115 -17.84 -12.38 54.87
C SER A 115 -17.75 -11.03 55.58
N ASP A 116 -16.79 -10.86 56.50
CA ASP A 116 -16.51 -9.58 57.15
C ASP A 116 -15.71 -8.68 56.19
N PHE A 117 -14.72 -9.24 55.48
CA PHE A 117 -14.02 -8.52 54.41
C PHE A 117 -14.97 -8.06 53.30
N LYS A 118 -15.89 -8.93 52.88
CA LYS A 118 -16.92 -8.54 51.92
C LYS A 118 -17.76 -7.37 52.45
N ARG A 119 -18.21 -7.42 53.71
CA ARG A 119 -18.97 -6.32 54.32
C ARG A 119 -18.17 -5.03 54.41
N ALA A 120 -16.88 -5.10 54.70
CA ALA A 120 -16.00 -3.94 54.72
C ALA A 120 -15.88 -3.32 53.31
N ARG A 121 -15.71 -4.15 52.27
CA ARG A 121 -15.73 -3.67 50.87
C ARG A 121 -17.08 -3.08 50.46
N ASP A 122 -18.17 -3.75 50.80
CA ASP A 122 -19.53 -3.25 50.53
C ASP A 122 -19.76 -1.90 51.23
N ALA A 123 -19.22 -1.72 52.45
CA ALA A 123 -19.29 -0.44 53.17
C ALA A 123 -18.48 0.69 52.50
N LEU A 124 -17.43 0.34 51.74
CA LEU A 124 -16.61 1.31 50.98
C LEU A 124 -17.24 1.75 49.65
N GLU A 125 -18.35 1.16 49.19
CA GLU A 125 -19.03 1.51 47.93
C GLU A 125 -19.25 3.04 47.74
N PRO A 126 -19.68 3.82 48.77
CA PRO A 126 -19.83 5.27 48.62
C PRO A 126 -18.53 6.03 48.36
N ALA A 127 -17.37 5.47 48.72
CA ALA A 127 -16.05 6.01 48.41
C ALA A 127 -15.53 5.48 47.06
N ALA A 128 -15.83 4.22 46.73
CA ALA A 128 -15.47 3.57 45.47
C ALA A 128 -15.91 4.37 44.24
N ARG A 129 -17.11 4.96 44.28
CA ARG A 129 -17.65 5.78 43.19
C ARG A 129 -16.72 6.93 42.75
N TYR A 130 -15.87 7.45 43.63
CA TYR A 130 -14.93 8.53 43.28
C TYR A 130 -13.69 7.99 42.55
N ALA A 131 -13.26 6.77 42.88
CA ALA A 131 -12.26 6.07 42.07
C ALA A 131 -12.83 5.72 40.69
N ASP A 132 -14.08 5.25 40.62
CA ASP A 132 -14.76 4.95 39.35
C ASP A 132 -14.81 6.18 38.44
N LEU A 133 -15.07 7.38 38.97
CA LEU A 133 -15.04 8.63 38.17
C LEU A 133 -13.67 8.90 37.54
N LEU A 134 -12.57 8.63 38.26
CA LEU A 134 -11.22 8.80 37.72
C LEU A 134 -10.90 7.75 36.66
N ASP A 135 -11.32 6.51 36.88
CA ASP A 135 -11.14 5.41 35.94
C ASP A 135 -11.98 5.64 34.67
N GLU A 136 -13.21 6.16 34.78
CA GLU A 136 -14.05 6.59 33.65
C GLU A 136 -13.37 7.68 32.82
N ARG A 137 -12.76 8.69 33.47
CA ARG A 137 -12.04 9.75 32.75
C ARG A 137 -10.81 9.20 32.03
N GLU A 138 -10.05 8.30 32.66
CA GLU A 138 -8.88 7.68 32.02
C GLU A 138 -9.30 6.84 30.81
N ALA A 139 -10.32 6.00 30.96
CA ALA A 139 -10.87 5.23 29.85
C ALA A 139 -11.39 6.13 28.70
N ALA A 140 -12.01 7.28 29.03
CA ALA A 140 -12.44 8.25 28.03
C ALA A 140 -11.25 8.94 27.33
N ARG A 141 -10.14 9.18 28.05
CA ARG A 141 -8.90 9.71 27.49
C ARG A 141 -8.26 8.72 26.51
N GLU A 142 -8.13 7.45 26.91
CA GLU A 142 -7.61 6.38 26.05
C GLU A 142 -8.48 6.21 24.79
N ALA A 143 -9.81 6.21 24.95
CA ALA A 143 -10.73 6.13 23.81
C ALA A 143 -10.60 7.32 22.84
N LEU A 144 -10.27 8.50 23.35
CA LEU A 144 -10.00 9.67 22.51
C LEU A 144 -8.66 9.54 21.75
N ASP A 145 -7.61 9.02 22.38
CA ASP A 145 -6.33 8.74 21.71
C ASP A 145 -6.50 7.76 20.55
N ASP A 146 -7.22 6.66 20.81
CA ASP A 146 -7.52 5.64 19.82
C ASP A 146 -8.34 6.22 18.66
N ALA A 147 -9.41 6.96 18.96
CA ALA A 147 -10.25 7.58 17.92
C ALA A 147 -9.46 8.60 17.10
N ARG A 148 -8.56 9.38 17.72
CA ARG A 148 -7.68 10.32 17.03
C ARG A 148 -6.72 9.59 16.09
N THR A 149 -6.18 8.45 16.51
CA THR A 149 -5.33 7.59 15.68
C THR A 149 -6.09 7.04 14.47
N VAL A 150 -7.32 6.57 14.67
CA VAL A 150 -8.20 6.07 13.60
C VAL A 150 -8.56 7.18 12.61
N ALA A 151 -8.98 8.34 13.09
CA ALA A 151 -9.28 9.52 12.25
C ALA A 151 -8.06 9.99 11.45
N ALA A 152 -6.87 10.07 12.07
CA ALA A 152 -5.64 10.45 11.39
C ALA A 152 -5.17 9.41 10.36
N LYS A 153 -5.54 8.13 10.55
CA LYS A 153 -5.33 7.09 9.54
C LYS A 153 -6.28 7.27 8.36
N ARG A 154 -7.59 7.46 8.62
CA ARG A 154 -8.59 7.69 7.57
C ARG A 154 -8.24 8.91 6.72
N ARG A 155 -7.81 10.01 7.33
CA ARG A 155 -7.37 11.22 6.60
C ARG A 155 -6.25 10.92 5.59
N ARG A 156 -5.27 10.09 5.95
CA ARG A 156 -4.19 9.69 5.04
C ARG A 156 -4.67 8.78 3.92
N GLU A 157 -5.60 7.88 4.21
CA GLU A 157 -6.23 7.04 3.19
C GLU A 157 -7.02 7.91 2.20
N LEU A 158 -7.69 8.97 2.66
CA LEU A 158 -8.35 9.96 1.81
C LEU A 158 -7.37 10.72 0.91
N ASP A 159 -6.17 11.07 1.38
CA ASP A 159 -5.15 11.72 0.54
C ASP A 159 -4.82 10.86 -0.70
N ASP A 160 -4.64 9.55 -0.49
CA ASP A 160 -4.33 8.59 -1.54
C ASP A 160 -5.53 8.40 -2.49
N GLU A 161 -6.75 8.24 -1.94
CA GLU A 161 -7.98 8.13 -2.72
C GLU A 161 -8.22 9.37 -3.59
N ILE A 162 -8.10 10.58 -3.02
CA ILE A 162 -8.23 11.85 -3.76
C ILE A 162 -7.19 11.92 -4.87
N GLY A 163 -5.92 11.62 -4.58
CA GLY A 163 -4.86 11.67 -5.59
C GLY A 163 -5.11 10.71 -6.76
N GLU A 164 -5.67 9.53 -6.50
CA GLU A 164 -6.08 8.60 -7.55
C GLU A 164 -7.21 9.18 -8.42
N ARG A 165 -8.26 9.73 -7.81
CA ARG A 165 -9.39 10.29 -8.57
C ARG A 165 -9.01 11.55 -9.33
N GLU A 166 -8.17 12.41 -8.77
CA GLU A 166 -7.63 13.59 -9.46
C GLU A 166 -6.86 13.20 -10.72
N ARG A 167 -6.04 12.15 -10.64
CA ARG A 167 -5.35 11.60 -11.81
C ARG A 167 -6.34 11.09 -12.87
N LEU A 168 -7.41 10.41 -12.48
CA LEU A 168 -8.45 9.95 -13.42
C LEU A 168 -9.14 11.14 -14.11
N VAL A 169 -9.49 12.19 -13.36
CA VAL A 169 -10.07 13.42 -13.90
C VAL A 169 -9.11 14.11 -14.86
N GLU A 170 -7.81 14.17 -14.53
CA GLU A 170 -6.79 14.71 -15.44
C GLU A 170 -6.75 13.94 -16.76
N LEU A 171 -6.79 12.60 -16.73
CA LEU A 171 -6.87 11.78 -17.93
C LEU A 171 -8.17 12.04 -18.72
N GLY A 172 -9.28 12.29 -18.02
CA GLY A 172 -10.58 12.63 -18.62
C GLY A 172 -10.62 13.98 -19.33
N THR A 173 -9.67 14.89 -19.08
CA THR A 173 -9.53 16.12 -19.86
C THR A 173 -9.05 15.87 -21.30
N ALA A 174 -8.48 14.68 -21.55
CA ALA A 174 -8.12 14.25 -22.88
C ALA A 174 -9.38 14.04 -23.73
N ASP A 175 -9.24 14.23 -25.05
CA ASP A 175 -10.30 13.89 -25.99
C ASP A 175 -10.40 12.37 -26.16
N LEU A 176 -11.18 11.72 -25.30
CA LEU A 176 -11.33 10.26 -25.26
C LEU A 176 -11.99 9.68 -26.53
N ASP A 177 -12.66 10.52 -27.31
CA ASP A 177 -13.28 10.18 -28.59
C ASP A 177 -12.36 10.47 -29.78
N ALA A 178 -11.12 10.89 -29.54
CA ALA A 178 -10.17 11.16 -30.60
C ALA A 178 -9.92 9.89 -31.43
N PRO A 179 -9.79 9.99 -32.76
CA PRO A 179 -9.56 8.85 -33.64
C PRO A 179 -8.11 8.35 -33.52
N VAL A 180 -7.77 7.74 -32.38
CA VAL A 180 -6.42 7.26 -32.02
C VAL A 180 -5.89 6.24 -33.02
N GLU A 181 -6.76 5.58 -33.78
CA GLU A 181 -6.44 4.65 -34.86
C GLU A 181 -5.58 5.33 -35.95
N ARG A 182 -5.76 6.64 -36.18
CA ARG A 182 -4.91 7.41 -37.12
C ARG A 182 -3.42 7.39 -36.74
N LEU A 183 -3.13 7.22 -35.45
CA LEU A 183 -1.78 7.10 -34.94
C LEU A 183 -1.38 5.64 -34.68
N ARG A 184 -2.35 4.83 -34.24
CA ARG A 184 -2.15 3.41 -33.93
C ARG A 184 -1.85 2.58 -35.17
N ASP A 185 -2.66 2.72 -36.21
CA ASP A 185 -2.58 1.87 -37.40
C ASP A 185 -1.19 1.99 -38.06
N PRO A 186 -0.63 3.19 -38.33
CA PRO A 186 0.73 3.28 -38.90
C PRO A 186 1.80 2.61 -38.04
N ILE A 187 1.69 2.70 -36.71
CA ILE A 187 2.64 2.08 -35.77
C ILE A 187 2.52 0.56 -35.80
N GLU A 188 1.29 0.02 -35.72
CA GLU A 188 1.05 -1.43 -35.75
C GLU A 188 1.49 -2.03 -37.08
N HIS A 189 1.15 -1.41 -38.22
CA HIS A 189 1.57 -1.87 -39.54
C HIS A 189 3.08 -1.85 -39.71
N TYR A 190 3.77 -0.83 -39.18
CA TYR A 190 5.23 -0.80 -39.18
C TYR A 190 5.82 -1.91 -38.28
N ASN A 191 5.30 -2.06 -37.06
CA ASN A 191 5.78 -3.03 -36.08
C ASN A 191 5.60 -4.48 -36.57
N GLU A 192 4.49 -4.79 -37.22
CA GLU A 192 4.25 -6.08 -37.84
C GLU A 192 5.26 -6.32 -38.99
N ALA A 193 5.40 -5.35 -39.89
CA ALA A 193 6.32 -5.47 -41.03
C ALA A 193 7.79 -5.60 -40.63
N VAL A 194 8.24 -4.90 -39.57
CA VAL A 194 9.63 -5.03 -39.10
C VAL A 194 9.86 -6.36 -38.38
N ARG A 195 8.87 -6.88 -37.65
CA ARG A 195 8.94 -8.21 -37.01
C ARG A 195 9.05 -9.32 -38.06
N GLU A 196 8.21 -9.28 -39.08
CA GLU A 196 8.26 -10.24 -40.18
C GLU A 196 9.59 -10.17 -40.93
N ALA A 197 10.02 -8.96 -41.32
CA ALA A 197 11.28 -8.78 -42.04
C ALA A 197 12.50 -9.19 -41.21
N PHE A 198 12.51 -8.93 -39.91
CA PHE A 198 13.61 -9.34 -39.04
C PHE A 198 13.65 -10.86 -38.86
N SER A 199 12.48 -11.51 -38.72
CA SER A 199 12.41 -12.97 -38.70
C SER A 199 12.98 -13.56 -39.99
N ALA A 200 12.59 -13.05 -41.17
CA ALA A 200 13.16 -13.47 -42.45
C ALA A 200 14.67 -13.23 -42.52
N PHE A 201 15.13 -12.05 -42.08
CA PHE A 201 16.55 -11.72 -42.02
C PHE A 201 17.35 -12.72 -41.19
N LEU A 202 16.84 -13.18 -40.03
CA LEU A 202 17.50 -14.20 -39.20
C LEU A 202 17.58 -15.58 -39.88
N HIS A 203 16.61 -15.93 -40.72
CA HIS A 203 16.54 -17.22 -41.41
C HIS A 203 17.33 -17.25 -42.72
N GLU A 204 17.59 -16.10 -43.32
CA GLU A 204 18.22 -16.01 -44.65
C GLU A 204 19.65 -15.48 -44.61
N THR A 205 20.04 -14.84 -43.49
CA THR A 205 21.33 -14.16 -43.35
C THR A 205 22.24 -14.91 -42.39
N SER A 206 23.55 -14.89 -42.70
CA SER A 206 24.55 -15.50 -41.84
C SER A 206 24.59 -14.85 -40.46
N ALA A 207 24.90 -15.66 -39.43
CA ALA A 207 25.05 -15.18 -38.06
C ALA A 207 26.08 -14.05 -37.96
N ARG A 208 27.13 -14.08 -38.80
CA ARG A 208 28.14 -13.01 -38.85
C ARG A 208 27.57 -11.66 -39.26
N ASP A 209 26.69 -11.66 -40.26
CA ASP A 209 26.03 -10.44 -40.72
C ASP A 209 25.00 -9.92 -39.71
N VAL A 210 24.27 -10.81 -39.04
CA VAL A 210 23.38 -10.44 -37.93
C VAL A 210 24.18 -9.83 -36.78
N PHE A 211 25.30 -10.42 -36.37
CA PHE A 211 26.13 -9.90 -35.28
C PHE A 211 26.72 -8.54 -35.63
N THR A 212 27.09 -8.32 -36.90
CA THR A 212 27.54 -7.02 -37.39
C THR A 212 26.45 -5.95 -37.26
N LEU A 213 25.19 -6.31 -37.52
CA LEU A 213 24.04 -5.43 -37.27
C LEU A 213 23.90 -5.13 -35.77
N LEU A 214 23.91 -6.14 -34.91
CA LEU A 214 23.76 -5.97 -33.46
C LEU A 214 24.87 -5.11 -32.86
N GLU A 215 26.12 -5.28 -33.29
CA GLU A 215 27.25 -4.45 -32.84
C GLU A 215 27.12 -2.99 -33.29
N ARG A 216 26.51 -2.75 -34.46
CA ARG A 216 26.28 -1.40 -34.97
C ARG A 216 25.36 -0.59 -34.07
N SER A 217 24.45 -1.24 -33.33
CA SER A 217 23.53 -0.59 -32.38
C SER A 217 24.22 0.25 -31.31
N GLN A 218 25.49 -0.04 -30.98
CA GLN A 218 26.23 0.71 -29.97
C GLN A 218 26.36 2.22 -30.25
N TRP A 219 26.18 2.63 -31.51
CA TRP A 219 26.25 4.02 -31.95
C TRP A 219 24.89 4.72 -32.01
N TYR A 220 23.81 4.02 -31.67
CA TYR A 220 22.42 4.45 -31.81
C TYR A 220 21.69 4.25 -30.48
N PRO A 221 21.67 5.29 -29.61
CA PRO A 221 21.10 5.19 -28.26
C PRO A 221 19.65 4.70 -28.20
N PHE A 222 18.85 4.86 -29.27
CA PHE A 222 17.46 4.39 -29.29
C PHE A 222 17.30 2.95 -29.79
N VAL A 223 18.37 2.30 -30.26
CA VAL A 223 18.36 0.91 -30.74
C VAL A 223 18.97 0.01 -29.67
N GLU A 224 18.11 -0.57 -28.82
CA GLU A 224 18.51 -1.23 -27.58
C GLU A 224 18.83 -2.73 -27.75
N PHE A 225 19.56 -3.09 -28.81
CA PHE A 225 20.00 -4.48 -28.97
C PHE A 225 20.99 -4.89 -27.87
N ARG A 226 20.79 -6.09 -27.31
CA ARG A 226 21.76 -6.71 -26.42
C ARG A 226 23.03 -7.04 -27.22
N ARG A 227 24.19 -6.71 -26.64
CA ARG A 227 25.47 -6.99 -27.30
C ARG A 227 25.77 -8.50 -27.28
N PRO A 228 26.33 -9.06 -28.37
CA PRO A 228 26.78 -10.43 -28.37
C PRO A 228 27.83 -10.73 -27.30
N PRO A 229 27.72 -11.86 -26.57
CA PRO A 229 28.77 -12.33 -25.68
C PRO A 229 30.10 -12.45 -26.42
N ALA A 230 31.20 -11.98 -25.81
CA ALA A 230 32.50 -11.84 -26.47
C ALA A 230 33.00 -13.16 -27.10
N ASP A 231 32.84 -14.27 -26.38
CA ASP A 231 33.27 -15.60 -26.81
C ASP A 231 32.46 -16.13 -28.00
N LEU A 232 31.15 -15.84 -28.05
CA LEU A 232 30.29 -16.23 -29.16
C LEU A 232 30.55 -15.35 -30.39
N ARG A 233 30.75 -14.05 -30.17
CA ARG A 233 31.11 -13.08 -31.20
C ARG A 233 32.43 -13.45 -31.88
N GLU A 234 33.47 -13.75 -31.10
CA GLU A 234 34.77 -14.17 -31.62
C GLU A 234 34.65 -15.44 -32.46
N TYR A 235 33.88 -16.42 -32.00
CA TYR A 235 33.62 -17.65 -32.75
C TYR A 235 32.91 -17.41 -34.08
N VAL A 236 31.81 -16.64 -34.09
CA VAL A 236 31.05 -16.32 -35.31
C VAL A 236 31.89 -15.50 -36.31
N GLN A 237 32.77 -14.63 -35.82
CA GLN A 237 33.64 -13.83 -36.67
C GLN A 237 34.80 -14.64 -37.28
N ALA A 238 35.41 -15.55 -36.52
CA ALA A 238 36.61 -16.26 -36.94
C ALA A 238 36.33 -17.61 -37.61
N SER A 239 35.24 -18.29 -37.27
CA SER A 239 34.90 -19.61 -37.80
C SER A 239 34.18 -19.53 -39.15
N ALA A 240 34.39 -20.53 -40.02
CA ALA A 240 33.56 -20.74 -41.20
C ALA A 240 32.08 -20.99 -40.82
N ASP A 241 31.84 -21.55 -39.64
CA ASP A 241 30.50 -21.81 -39.10
C ASP A 241 29.69 -20.51 -38.89
N GLY A 242 30.34 -19.34 -38.88
CA GLY A 242 29.65 -18.04 -38.83
C GLY A 242 28.84 -17.69 -40.09
N GLU A 243 29.00 -18.47 -41.18
CA GLU A 243 28.19 -18.36 -42.39
C GLU A 243 26.81 -19.01 -42.25
N TYR A 244 26.63 -19.91 -41.27
CA TYR A 244 25.31 -20.47 -40.96
C TYR A 244 24.39 -19.39 -40.36
N THR A 245 23.10 -19.55 -40.59
CA THR A 245 22.06 -18.72 -40.01
C THR A 245 21.92 -18.99 -38.50
N ILE A 246 21.30 -18.07 -37.77
CA ILE A 246 21.08 -18.25 -36.33
C ILE A 246 20.20 -19.49 -36.03
N PRO A 247 19.08 -19.72 -36.75
CA PRO A 247 18.29 -20.93 -36.59
C PRO A 247 19.08 -22.23 -36.86
N GLU A 248 19.94 -22.25 -37.89
CA GLU A 248 20.80 -23.41 -38.16
C GLU A 248 21.81 -23.66 -37.02
N LEU A 249 22.44 -22.60 -36.50
CA LEU A 249 23.37 -22.72 -35.37
C LEU A 249 22.67 -23.25 -34.11
N LEU A 250 21.43 -22.81 -33.86
CA LEU A 250 20.59 -23.32 -32.77
C LEU A 250 20.24 -24.80 -32.97
N GLU A 251 19.83 -25.18 -34.19
CA GLU A 251 19.55 -26.58 -34.54
C GLU A 251 20.79 -27.46 -34.34
N PHE A 252 21.96 -27.00 -34.79
CA PHE A 252 23.24 -27.68 -34.61
C PHE A 252 23.61 -27.78 -33.12
N ALA A 253 23.29 -26.77 -32.32
CA ALA A 253 23.53 -26.81 -30.89
C ALA A 253 22.76 -27.94 -30.19
N ASP A 254 21.70 -28.50 -30.77
CA ASP A 254 20.96 -29.65 -30.25
C ASP A 254 21.44 -31.00 -30.79
N TYR A 255 22.25 -31.01 -31.86
CA TYR A 255 22.76 -32.24 -32.46
C TYR A 255 23.79 -32.95 -31.57
N SER A 256 23.93 -34.28 -31.72
CA SER A 256 25.02 -35.02 -31.08
C SER A 256 26.38 -34.64 -31.67
N ARG A 257 27.48 -34.81 -30.92
CA ARG A 257 28.84 -34.50 -31.42
C ARG A 257 29.18 -35.26 -32.70
N SER A 258 28.84 -36.54 -32.77
CA SER A 258 29.04 -37.39 -33.95
C SER A 258 28.25 -36.93 -35.18
N LYS A 259 27.07 -36.32 -34.96
CA LYS A 259 26.29 -35.74 -36.05
C LYS A 259 26.93 -34.43 -36.54
N LEU A 260 27.46 -33.62 -35.62
CA LEU A 260 28.09 -32.33 -35.91
C LEU A 260 29.39 -32.40 -36.71
N GLU A 261 30.19 -33.46 -36.57
CA GLU A 261 31.43 -33.66 -37.34
C GLU A 261 31.22 -33.61 -38.87
N HIS A 262 29.98 -33.76 -39.34
CA HIS A 262 29.62 -33.68 -40.76
C HIS A 262 29.08 -32.31 -41.21
N TYR A 263 28.74 -31.43 -40.27
CA TYR A 263 28.10 -30.14 -40.57
C TYR A 263 28.96 -28.95 -40.20
N VAL A 264 29.90 -29.07 -39.25
CA VAL A 264 30.66 -27.91 -38.76
C VAL A 264 32.15 -28.20 -38.64
N GLU A 265 32.96 -27.15 -38.65
CA GLU A 265 34.42 -27.25 -38.63
C GLU A 265 34.94 -27.93 -37.35
N SER A 266 34.28 -27.66 -36.21
CA SER A 266 34.59 -28.33 -34.95
C SER A 266 33.35 -28.48 -34.06
N ALA A 267 32.88 -29.72 -33.92
CA ALA A 267 31.76 -30.07 -33.04
C ALA A 267 31.98 -29.63 -31.58
N ASP A 268 33.21 -29.75 -31.07
CA ASP A 268 33.55 -29.38 -29.69
C ASP A 268 33.54 -27.86 -29.48
N VAL A 269 33.99 -27.08 -30.47
CA VAL A 269 33.99 -25.61 -30.39
C VAL A 269 32.57 -25.08 -30.51
N LEU A 270 31.76 -25.58 -31.46
CA LEU A 270 30.35 -25.19 -31.59
C LEU A 270 29.58 -25.46 -30.30
N LYS A 271 29.71 -26.67 -29.73
CA LYS A 271 29.04 -27.01 -28.47
C LYS A 271 29.45 -26.11 -27.31
N ARG A 272 30.72 -25.70 -27.24
CA ARG A 272 31.19 -24.82 -26.15
C ARG A 272 30.73 -23.37 -26.35
N ARG A 273 30.66 -22.89 -27.58
CA ARG A 273 30.41 -21.47 -27.89
C ARG A 273 28.93 -21.18 -28.12
N VAL A 274 28.23 -22.03 -28.86
CA VAL A 274 26.82 -21.86 -29.23
C VAL A 274 25.88 -22.50 -28.21
N ALA A 275 26.11 -23.75 -27.81
CA ALA A 275 25.17 -24.44 -26.90
C ALA A 275 25.09 -23.79 -25.50
N THR A 276 26.18 -23.16 -25.04
CA THR A 276 26.19 -22.40 -23.77
C THR A 276 25.48 -21.05 -23.87
N GLN A 277 25.22 -20.55 -25.08
CA GLN A 277 24.66 -19.21 -25.33
C GLN A 277 23.35 -19.27 -26.12
N GLN A 278 22.65 -20.41 -26.15
CA GLN A 278 21.38 -20.58 -26.87
C GLN A 278 20.34 -19.52 -26.46
N THR A 279 20.19 -19.26 -25.16
CA THR A 279 19.26 -18.23 -24.66
C THR A 279 19.53 -16.83 -25.22
N TYR A 280 20.79 -16.50 -25.48
CA TYR A 280 21.12 -15.22 -26.12
C TYR A 280 20.67 -15.22 -27.58
N LEU A 281 20.96 -16.29 -28.32
CA LEU A 281 20.60 -16.42 -29.74
C LEU A 281 19.09 -16.49 -29.96
N ASP A 282 18.37 -17.26 -29.13
CA ASP A 282 16.90 -17.35 -29.14
C ASP A 282 16.23 -16.01 -28.82
N GLY A 283 16.89 -15.16 -28.02
CA GLY A 283 16.39 -13.84 -27.62
C GLY A 283 16.67 -12.72 -28.62
N ILE A 284 17.21 -13.00 -29.80
CA ILE A 284 17.43 -12.00 -30.84
C ILE A 284 16.14 -11.86 -31.66
N ASP A 285 15.48 -10.71 -31.55
CA ASP A 285 14.24 -10.40 -32.26
C ASP A 285 14.20 -8.95 -32.75
N ALA A 286 13.06 -8.53 -33.30
CA ALA A 286 12.87 -7.17 -33.82
C ALA A 286 12.48 -6.13 -32.76
N GLU A 287 12.27 -6.53 -31.50
CA GLU A 287 11.64 -5.66 -30.49
C GLU A 287 12.38 -4.32 -30.29
N PRO A 288 13.73 -4.25 -30.30
CA PRO A 288 14.45 -2.97 -30.21
C PRO A 288 14.25 -2.00 -31.39
N LEU A 289 13.58 -2.45 -32.47
CA LEU A 289 13.24 -1.64 -33.64
C LEU A 289 11.73 -1.34 -33.73
N THR A 290 10.91 -1.81 -32.78
CA THR A 290 9.47 -1.51 -32.75
C THR A 290 9.22 -0.17 -32.07
N VAL A 291 8.04 0.40 -32.32
CA VAL A 291 7.56 1.60 -31.65
C VAL A 291 6.51 1.19 -30.62
N GLU A 292 6.77 1.50 -29.36
CA GLU A 292 5.84 1.26 -28.26
C GLU A 292 4.51 2.03 -28.42
N TRP A 293 3.43 1.43 -27.91
CA TRP A 293 2.11 2.05 -27.85
C TRP A 293 1.67 2.24 -26.38
N PRO A 294 1.13 3.42 -26.00
CA PRO A 294 1.05 4.67 -26.77
C PRO A 294 2.44 5.27 -27.08
N PRO A 295 2.61 5.99 -28.20
CA PRO A 295 3.90 6.57 -28.54
C PRO A 295 4.30 7.69 -27.58
N GLY A 296 5.61 7.89 -27.44
CA GLY A 296 6.18 9.03 -26.72
C GLY A 296 6.04 10.36 -27.48
N PRO A 297 6.54 11.47 -26.90
CA PRO A 297 6.44 12.80 -27.51
C PRO A 297 7.00 12.84 -28.94
N ALA A 298 6.42 13.66 -29.82
CA ALA A 298 6.77 13.76 -31.23
C ALA A 298 8.29 13.88 -31.46
N GLY A 299 8.97 14.73 -30.69
CA GLY A 299 10.41 14.93 -30.78
C GLY A 299 11.24 13.68 -30.48
N ALA A 300 10.82 12.88 -29.51
CA ALA A 300 11.49 11.62 -29.16
C ALA A 300 11.25 10.56 -30.24
N LEU A 301 9.99 10.40 -30.69
CA LEU A 301 9.65 9.46 -31.75
C LEU A 301 10.38 9.78 -33.06
N ARG A 302 10.48 11.06 -33.45
CA ARG A 302 11.25 11.49 -34.63
C ARG A 302 12.72 11.08 -34.56
N ARG A 303 13.34 11.18 -33.38
CA ARG A 303 14.75 10.80 -33.18
C ARG A 303 14.91 9.28 -33.24
N ARG A 304 14.04 8.55 -32.56
CA ARG A 304 13.99 7.08 -32.58
C ARG A 304 13.86 6.54 -34.00
N VAL A 305 12.86 7.01 -34.76
CA VAL A 305 12.67 6.61 -36.16
C VAL A 305 13.89 6.91 -37.05
N ARG A 306 14.55 8.05 -36.83
CA ARG A 306 15.78 8.39 -37.58
C ARG A 306 16.90 7.38 -37.31
N GLU A 307 17.01 6.89 -36.08
CA GLU A 307 18.00 5.88 -35.69
C GLU A 307 17.63 4.47 -36.12
N TYR A 308 16.33 4.15 -36.23
CA TYR A 308 15.84 2.86 -36.74
C TYR A 308 16.10 2.69 -38.24
N ARG A 309 15.96 3.77 -39.03
CA ARG A 309 16.09 3.75 -40.49
C ARG A 309 17.30 2.97 -41.02
N PRO A 310 18.55 3.16 -40.56
CA PRO A 310 19.70 2.39 -41.08
C PRO A 310 19.62 0.89 -40.77
N PHE A 311 18.96 0.47 -39.69
CA PHE A 311 18.75 -0.93 -39.35
C PHE A 311 17.62 -1.52 -40.18
N VAL A 312 16.48 -0.82 -40.26
CA VAL A 312 15.33 -1.24 -41.06
C VAL A 312 15.70 -1.34 -42.53
N ALA A 313 16.49 -0.42 -43.09
CA ALA A 313 16.96 -0.52 -44.47
C ALA A 313 17.94 -1.67 -44.74
N ARG A 314 18.56 -2.23 -43.68
CA ARG A 314 19.48 -3.38 -43.79
C ARG A 314 18.76 -4.71 -43.61
N VAL A 315 17.79 -4.74 -42.70
CA VAL A 315 16.99 -5.93 -42.35
C VAL A 315 15.82 -6.12 -43.32
N ALA A 316 15.20 -5.03 -43.73
CA ALA A 316 13.97 -5.01 -44.50
C ALA A 316 14.15 -4.26 -45.84
N GLY A 317 13.11 -4.33 -46.67
CA GLY A 317 13.04 -3.61 -47.95
C GLY A 317 12.55 -2.17 -47.83
N GLU A 318 12.48 -1.51 -48.98
CA GLU A 318 12.01 -0.12 -49.11
C GLU A 318 10.59 0.07 -48.56
N GLU A 319 9.72 -0.93 -48.71
CA GLU A 319 8.33 -0.90 -48.22
C GLU A 319 8.25 -0.71 -46.69
N THR A 320 9.07 -1.43 -45.91
CA THR A 320 9.12 -1.26 -44.44
C THR A 320 9.75 0.08 -44.05
N VAL A 321 10.71 0.58 -44.84
CA VAL A 321 11.29 1.92 -44.65
C VAL A 321 10.23 3.01 -44.92
N ASP A 322 9.34 2.81 -45.88
CA ASP A 322 8.23 3.72 -46.15
C ASP A 322 7.18 3.67 -45.05
N ARG A 323 6.85 2.49 -44.49
CA ARG A 323 6.01 2.38 -43.28
C ARG A 323 6.63 3.13 -42.08
N LEU A 324 7.93 2.96 -41.86
CA LEU A 324 8.66 3.71 -40.83
C LEU A 324 8.61 5.22 -41.09
N ARG A 325 8.66 5.64 -42.36
CA ARG A 325 8.49 7.05 -42.74
C ARG A 325 7.09 7.55 -42.42
N ALA A 326 6.04 6.79 -42.69
CA ALA A 326 4.67 7.14 -42.37
C ALA A 326 4.48 7.37 -40.85
N VAL A 327 5.04 6.50 -39.99
CA VAL A 327 5.05 6.70 -38.53
C VAL A 327 5.70 8.04 -38.15
N ARG A 328 6.82 8.38 -38.81
CA ARG A 328 7.47 9.68 -38.59
C ARG A 328 6.64 10.85 -39.11
N GLU A 329 5.93 10.70 -40.22
CA GLU A 329 5.06 11.74 -40.79
C GLU A 329 3.92 12.10 -39.84
N CYS A 330 3.31 11.11 -39.17
CA CYS A 330 2.29 11.36 -38.13
C CYS A 330 2.76 12.37 -37.07
N THR A 331 4.05 12.36 -36.72
CA THR A 331 4.59 13.29 -35.72
C THR A 331 4.59 14.76 -36.16
N PHE A 332 4.45 15.06 -37.45
CA PHE A 332 4.41 16.42 -38.00
C PHE A 332 2.99 16.95 -38.17
N GLU A 333 1.98 16.11 -37.97
CA GLU A 333 0.59 16.53 -37.99
C GLU A 333 0.28 17.36 -36.74
N ASP A 334 -0.49 18.43 -36.91
CA ASP A 334 -0.89 19.31 -35.80
C ASP A 334 -1.75 18.56 -34.75
N GLU A 335 -2.40 17.47 -35.17
CA GLU A 335 -3.23 16.62 -34.29
C GLU A 335 -2.41 15.63 -33.44
N TYR A 336 -1.09 15.48 -33.66
CA TYR A 336 -0.29 14.44 -33.00
C TYR A 336 -0.39 14.51 -31.47
N ASP A 337 -0.17 15.69 -30.88
CA ASP A 337 -0.15 15.82 -29.43
C ASP A 337 -1.54 15.49 -28.83
N ARG A 338 -2.63 15.92 -29.49
CA ARG A 338 -4.01 15.56 -29.09
C ARG A 338 -4.24 14.05 -29.15
N LEU A 339 -3.88 13.41 -30.25
CA LEU A 339 -4.05 11.96 -30.44
C LEU A 339 -3.17 11.16 -29.48
N GLN A 340 -1.96 11.64 -29.20
CA GLN A 340 -1.04 11.02 -28.25
C GLN A 340 -1.61 11.08 -26.82
N THR A 341 -2.08 12.26 -26.38
CA THR A 341 -2.71 12.43 -25.07
C THR A 341 -3.96 11.57 -24.94
N ALA A 342 -4.81 11.54 -25.96
CA ALA A 342 -5.98 10.66 -26.01
C ALA A 342 -5.61 9.19 -25.92
N ALA A 343 -4.59 8.73 -26.66
CA ALA A 343 -4.12 7.35 -26.60
C ALA A 343 -3.58 6.97 -25.21
N GLN A 344 -2.85 7.89 -24.55
CA GLN A 344 -2.37 7.69 -23.19
C GLN A 344 -3.50 7.58 -22.17
N ALA A 345 -4.56 8.39 -22.32
CA ALA A 345 -5.73 8.33 -21.47
C ALA A 345 -6.54 7.05 -21.72
N VAL A 346 -6.80 6.68 -22.97
CA VAL A 346 -7.57 5.47 -23.32
C VAL A 346 -6.90 4.17 -22.86
N VAL A 347 -5.56 4.09 -22.86
CA VAL A 347 -4.84 2.91 -22.35
C VAL A 347 -4.84 2.83 -20.84
N GLN A 348 -4.86 3.97 -20.14
CA GLN A 348 -4.83 4.01 -18.68
C GLN A 348 -6.22 3.91 -18.04
N LEU A 349 -7.27 4.35 -18.74
CA LEU A 349 -8.64 4.32 -18.26
C LEU A 349 -9.35 3.03 -18.64
N THR A 350 -9.94 2.38 -17.64
CA THR A 350 -10.88 1.28 -17.84
C THR A 350 -12.18 1.77 -18.50
N PRO A 351 -13.01 0.87 -19.07
CA PRO A 351 -14.33 1.24 -19.57
C PRO A 351 -15.23 1.90 -18.52
N ASP A 352 -15.21 1.37 -17.29
CA ASP A 352 -16.06 1.85 -16.19
C ASP A 352 -15.63 3.25 -15.74
N GLU A 353 -14.33 3.53 -15.61
CA GLU A 353 -13.82 4.86 -15.27
C GLU A 353 -14.18 5.90 -16.33
N ARG A 354 -14.19 5.53 -17.62
CA ARG A 354 -14.62 6.43 -18.71
C ARG A 354 -16.11 6.77 -18.60
N GLU A 355 -16.95 5.81 -18.23
CA GLU A 355 -18.37 6.05 -18.00
C GLU A 355 -18.58 6.96 -16.78
N GLN A 356 -17.80 6.78 -15.71
CA GLN A 356 -17.84 7.63 -14.53
C GLN A 356 -17.38 9.06 -14.82
N LEU A 357 -16.32 9.24 -15.63
CA LEU A 357 -15.90 10.56 -16.13
C LEU A 357 -16.99 11.22 -16.98
N ALA A 358 -17.56 10.49 -17.93
CA ALA A 358 -18.60 11.01 -18.81
C ALA A 358 -19.89 11.40 -18.06
N SER A 359 -20.20 10.70 -16.96
CA SER A 359 -21.36 11.00 -16.11
C SER A 359 -21.11 12.06 -15.04
N GLY A 360 -19.87 12.52 -14.85
CA GLY A 360 -19.48 13.43 -13.78
C GLY A 360 -19.50 12.80 -12.38
N ALA A 361 -19.58 11.46 -12.30
CA ALA A 361 -19.61 10.74 -11.03
C ALA A 361 -18.29 10.89 -10.26
N LEU A 362 -17.15 10.90 -10.96
CA LEU A 362 -15.84 11.08 -10.32
C LEU A 362 -15.66 12.47 -9.71
N ASP A 363 -16.19 13.52 -10.34
CA ASP A 363 -16.15 14.87 -9.77
C ASP A 363 -16.98 14.95 -8.48
N ALA A 364 -18.15 14.31 -8.47
CA ALA A 364 -18.98 14.23 -7.27
C ALA A 364 -18.31 13.42 -6.15
N GLU A 365 -17.65 12.31 -6.48
CA GLU A 365 -16.87 11.50 -5.54
C GLU A 365 -15.69 12.30 -4.96
N LEU A 366 -14.95 13.03 -5.80
CA LEU A 366 -13.87 13.90 -5.35
C LEU A 366 -14.34 14.98 -4.37
N GLU A 367 -15.45 15.65 -4.67
CA GLU A 367 -15.99 16.66 -3.76
C GLU A 367 -16.44 16.05 -2.43
N ALA A 368 -17.00 14.84 -2.44
CA ALA A 368 -17.34 14.13 -1.21
C ALA A 368 -16.10 13.75 -0.39
N LEU A 369 -15.07 13.19 -1.02
CA LEU A 369 -13.81 12.82 -0.37
C LEU A 369 -13.10 14.03 0.22
N ARG A 370 -13.03 15.15 -0.51
CA ARG A 370 -12.48 16.42 -0.02
C ARG A 370 -13.28 16.98 1.15
N GLY A 371 -14.60 16.83 1.11
CA GLY A 371 -15.47 17.20 2.22
C GLY A 371 -15.18 16.41 3.49
N GLU A 372 -15.04 15.08 3.37
CA GLU A 372 -14.66 14.19 4.48
C GLU A 372 -13.26 14.53 5.02
N GLN A 373 -12.29 14.72 4.13
CA GLN A 373 -10.91 15.06 4.49
C GLN A 373 -10.84 16.39 5.27
N ALA A 374 -11.53 17.43 4.78
CA ALA A 374 -11.56 18.74 5.43
C ALA A 374 -12.24 18.67 6.82
N ALA A 375 -13.29 17.86 6.97
CA ALA A 375 -13.95 17.66 8.26
C ALA A 375 -13.03 16.93 9.25
N LEU A 376 -12.34 15.87 8.82
CA LEU A 376 -11.36 15.15 9.64
C LEU A 376 -10.16 16.02 10.00
N GLU A 377 -9.65 16.83 9.07
CA GLU A 377 -8.55 17.76 9.33
C GLU A 377 -8.94 18.80 10.38
N ALA A 378 -10.09 19.46 10.20
CA ALA A 378 -10.62 20.41 11.17
C ALA A 378 -10.82 19.77 12.56
N ALA A 379 -11.33 18.54 12.60
CA ALA A 379 -11.48 17.81 13.85
C ALA A 379 -10.12 17.51 14.49
N LEU A 380 -9.12 17.08 13.74
CA LEU A 380 -7.78 16.74 14.26
C LEU A 380 -6.95 17.97 14.68
N GLU A 381 -7.26 19.16 14.18
CA GLU A 381 -6.62 20.41 14.61
C GLU A 381 -7.03 20.85 16.02
N ILE A 382 -8.15 20.33 16.54
CA ILE A 382 -8.57 20.57 17.92
C ILE A 382 -7.52 19.97 18.86
N ASP A 383 -7.06 20.80 19.80
CA ASP A 383 -6.13 20.42 20.85
C ASP A 383 -6.88 19.60 21.90
N ASP A 384 -6.67 18.29 21.85
CA ASP A 384 -7.29 17.34 22.77
C ASP A 384 -6.36 17.13 23.97
N PRO A 385 -6.87 17.02 25.20
CA PRO A 385 -6.06 16.83 26.39
C PRO A 385 -5.61 15.36 26.51
N VAL A 386 -4.88 14.83 25.52
CA VAL A 386 -4.46 13.43 25.39
C VAL A 386 -2.95 13.32 25.21
#